data_AF-A0A8C0E7K2-F1
#
_entry.id   AF-A0A8C0E7K2-F1
#
_cell.length_a   1.000
_cell.length_b   1.000
_cell.length_c   1.000
_cell.angle_alpha   90.00
_cell.angle_beta   90.00
_cell.angle_gamma   90.00
#
_symmetry.space_group_name_H-M   'P 1'
#
loop_
_entity.id
_entity.type
_entity.pdbx_description
1 polymer ?
#
loop_
_entity_poly.entity_id
_entity_poly.type
_entity_poly.pdbx_seq_one_letter_code
_entity_poly.pdbx_strand_id
1 'polypeptide(L)'
;TSPEPLLLPALQLLLWHSALWMVQEATPLGPASSLPQSFLLKCLEQVRKIQADGTELQERLTGCLSQLHGGLFLYQGLLQALAGISPELAPTLDILQLDVTDFGTNIWLQMEDLGVVPAVQPTQGPMPTFTSAFQRRAGGVLVASKLQSFLELAYRVLRYLAEP
;
A
#
# COMPACT_ATOMS: atom_id res chain seq x y z
N THR A 1 9.68 -22.54 -11.87
CA THR A 1 10.66 -21.62 -12.49
C THR A 1 10.50 -20.27 -11.80
N SER A 2 11.25 -20.06 -10.72
CA SER A 2 11.13 -18.88 -9.85
C SER A 2 12.17 -17.83 -10.26
N PRO A 3 11.79 -16.60 -10.65
CA PRO A 3 12.75 -15.53 -10.91
C PRO A 3 12.74 -14.53 -9.74
N GLU A 4 13.40 -14.82 -8.61
CA GLU A 4 13.77 -13.79 -7.63
C GLU A 4 15.10 -14.08 -6.89
N PRO A 5 16.27 -14.07 -7.57
CA PRO A 5 17.55 -13.93 -6.87
C PRO A 5 18.25 -12.57 -7.11
N LEU A 6 17.67 -11.66 -7.90
CA LEU A 6 18.36 -10.45 -8.38
C LEU A 6 17.85 -9.11 -7.79
N LEU A 7 16.68 -9.07 -7.15
CA LEU A 7 16.13 -7.82 -6.60
C LEU A 7 16.84 -7.33 -5.33
N LEU A 8 17.16 -8.25 -4.43
CA LEU A 8 17.92 -7.98 -3.19
C LEU A 8 19.30 -7.34 -3.44
N PRO A 9 20.17 -7.89 -4.31
CA PRO A 9 21.46 -7.27 -4.58
C PRO A 9 21.34 -5.92 -5.31
N ALA A 10 20.31 -5.73 -6.14
CA ALA A 10 20.06 -4.45 -6.82
C ALA A 10 19.63 -3.35 -5.84
N LEU A 11 18.72 -3.65 -4.91
CA LEU A 11 18.28 -2.73 -3.86
C LEU A 11 19.41 -2.37 -2.90
N GLN A 12 20.24 -3.35 -2.53
CA GLN A 12 21.45 -3.09 -1.75
C GLN A 12 22.39 -2.15 -2.50
N LEU A 13 22.64 -2.38 -3.78
CA LEU A 13 23.50 -1.49 -4.57
C LEU A 13 22.95 -0.06 -4.60
N LEU A 14 21.63 0.09 -4.76
CA LEU A 14 20.96 1.39 -4.78
C LEU A 14 21.10 2.11 -3.45
N LEU A 15 20.83 1.43 -2.33
CA LEU A 15 20.99 1.94 -0.97
C LEU A 15 22.43 2.36 -0.67
N TRP A 16 23.42 1.56 -1.09
CA TRP A 16 24.83 1.90 -0.95
C TRP A 16 25.20 3.14 -1.78
N HIS A 17 24.68 3.29 -3.01
CA HIS A 17 24.91 4.48 -3.82
C HIS A 17 24.25 5.72 -3.22
N SER A 18 23.03 5.60 -2.68
CA SER A 18 22.33 6.68 -1.98
C SER A 18 23.08 7.13 -0.73
N ALA A 19 23.61 6.18 0.07
CA ALA A 19 24.38 6.48 1.27
C ALA A 19 25.74 7.12 0.95
N LEU A 20 26.42 6.67 -0.11
CA LEU A 20 27.69 7.24 -0.56
C LEU A 20 27.55 8.72 -0.93
N TRP A 21 26.44 9.08 -1.56
CA TRP A 21 26.14 10.46 -1.96
C TRP A 21 25.76 11.36 -0.78
N MET A 22 25.10 10.82 0.24
CA MET A 22 24.75 11.54 1.47
C MET A 22 25.97 11.81 2.38
N VAL A 23 27.03 10.99 2.28
CA VAL A 23 28.28 11.15 3.05
C VAL A 23 29.25 12.13 2.38
N GLN A 24 29.04 12.49 1.11
CA GLN A 24 29.71 13.63 0.47
C GLN A 24 29.08 14.94 0.95
N GLU A 25 29.36 15.31 2.19
CA GLU A 25 29.28 16.70 2.62
C GLU A 25 30.15 17.52 1.66
N ALA A 26 29.56 18.54 1.03
CA ALA A 26 30.16 19.29 -0.06
C ALA A 26 31.63 19.60 0.27
N THR A 27 32.56 18.87 -0.37
CA THR A 27 33.99 19.08 -0.16
C THR A 27 34.23 20.57 -0.42
N PRO A 28 34.72 21.35 0.56
CA PRO A 28 34.84 22.78 0.37
C PRO A 28 35.73 23.01 -0.83
N LEU A 29 35.11 23.46 -1.92
CA LEU A 29 35.83 23.83 -3.13
C LEU A 29 36.77 24.95 -2.72
N GLY A 30 38.06 24.79 -2.99
CA GLY A 30 39.05 25.85 -2.78
C GLY A 30 38.57 27.15 -3.45
N PRO A 31 39.10 28.32 -3.04
CA PRO A 31 38.51 29.65 -3.25
C PRO A 31 38.32 30.13 -4.72
N ALA A 32 38.47 29.27 -5.73
CA ALA A 32 38.64 29.66 -7.12
C ALA A 32 37.59 29.15 -8.13
N SER A 33 36.55 28.39 -7.75
CA SER A 33 35.51 27.98 -8.71
C SER A 33 34.11 28.24 -8.18
N SER A 34 33.54 29.40 -8.54
CA SER A 34 32.12 29.69 -8.38
C SER A 34 31.35 29.23 -9.62
N LEU A 35 30.23 28.53 -9.40
CA LEU A 35 29.31 28.19 -10.48
C LEU A 35 28.60 29.47 -10.97
N PRO A 36 28.28 29.58 -12.28
CA PRO A 36 27.46 30.68 -12.77
C PRO A 36 26.13 30.74 -12.02
N GLN A 37 25.72 31.92 -11.56
CA GLN A 37 24.51 32.09 -10.76
C GLN A 37 23.24 31.58 -11.46
N SER A 38 23.14 31.78 -12.78
CA SER A 38 22.01 31.30 -13.58
C SER A 38 21.96 29.77 -13.69
N PHE A 39 23.11 29.09 -13.62
CA PHE A 39 23.19 27.64 -13.57
C PHE A 39 22.76 27.12 -12.19
N LEU A 40 23.28 27.72 -11.11
CA LEU A 40 22.92 27.37 -9.74
C LEU A 40 21.41 27.45 -9.52
N LEU A 41 20.78 28.57 -9.90
CA LEU A 41 19.33 28.76 -9.76
C LEU A 41 18.52 27.72 -10.53
N LYS A 42 18.94 27.39 -11.76
CA LYS A 42 18.29 26.33 -12.55
C LYS A 42 18.41 24.96 -11.89
N CYS A 43 19.60 24.60 -11.39
CA CYS A 43 19.80 23.33 -10.73
C CYS A 43 18.99 23.23 -9.44
N LEU A 44 18.97 24.27 -8.61
CA LEU A 44 18.19 24.30 -7.37
C LEU A 44 16.68 24.17 -7.65
N GLU A 45 16.16 24.87 -8.66
CA GLU A 45 14.75 24.75 -9.02
C GLU A 45 14.41 23.37 -9.60
N GLN A 46 15.31 22.79 -10.39
CA GLN A 46 15.12 21.42 -10.89
C GLN A 46 15.12 20.40 -9.74
N VAL A 47 16.03 20.53 -8.77
CA VAL A 47 16.04 19.67 -7.58
C VAL A 47 14.73 19.82 -6.80
N ARG A 48 14.26 21.06 -6.59
CA ARG A 48 12.98 21.32 -5.92
C ARG A 48 11.81 20.66 -6.66
N LYS A 49 11.81 20.73 -7.98
CA LYS A 49 10.77 20.10 -8.81
C LYS A 49 10.82 18.58 -8.71
N ILE A 50 12.01 17.98 -8.83
CA ILE A 50 12.19 16.53 -8.70
C ILE A 50 11.77 16.04 -7.32
N GLN A 51 12.09 16.79 -6.27
CA GLN A 51 11.63 16.48 -4.91
C GLN A 51 10.10 16.53 -4.81
N ALA A 52 9.46 17.56 -5.37
CA ALA A 52 8.00 17.67 -5.39
C ALA A 52 7.33 16.52 -6.17
N ASP A 53 7.84 16.21 -7.36
CA ASP A 53 7.35 15.11 -8.19
C ASP A 53 7.55 13.75 -7.47
N GLY A 54 8.67 13.59 -6.76
CA GLY A 54 8.97 12.43 -5.92
C GLY A 54 8.01 12.28 -4.73
N THR A 55 7.70 13.37 -4.03
CA THR A 55 6.71 13.36 -2.95
C THR A 55 5.31 13.04 -3.46
N GLU A 56 4.90 13.58 -4.62
CA GLU A 56 3.60 13.28 -5.21
C GLU A 56 3.48 11.80 -5.59
N LEU A 57 4.54 11.22 -6.17
CA LEU A 57 4.57 9.79 -6.49
C LEU A 57 4.46 8.92 -5.23
N GLN A 58 5.19 9.27 -4.17
CA GLN A 58 5.13 8.58 -2.88
C GLN A 58 3.74 8.69 -2.24
N GLU A 59 3.11 9.87 -2.27
CA GLU A 59 1.74 10.07 -1.77
C GLU A 59 0.71 9.23 -2.55
N ARG A 60 0.83 9.15 -3.87
CA ARG A 60 -0.07 8.32 -4.69
C ARG A 60 0.05 6.84 -4.36
N LEU A 61 1.28 6.33 -4.23
CA LEU A 61 1.55 4.94 -3.88
C LEU A 61 0.93 4.59 -2.53
N THR A 62 1.15 5.46 -1.55
CA THR A 62 0.78 5.23 -0.15
C THR A 62 -0.71 5.45 0.10
N GLY A 63 -1.32 6.40 -0.61
CA GLY A 63 -2.77 6.56 -0.65
C GLY A 63 -3.47 5.33 -1.22
N CYS A 64 -2.88 4.69 -2.23
CA CYS A 64 -3.42 3.47 -2.82
C CYS A 64 -3.38 2.29 -1.84
N LEU A 65 -2.25 2.04 -1.18
CA LEU A 65 -2.13 0.99 -0.17
C LEU A 65 -3.04 1.25 1.03
N SER A 66 -3.18 2.50 1.46
CA SER A 66 -4.09 2.89 2.55
C SER A 66 -5.56 2.59 2.20
N GLN A 67 -5.98 2.87 0.97
CA GLN A 67 -7.33 2.54 0.51
C GLN A 67 -7.57 1.03 0.43
N LEU A 68 -6.57 0.28 -0.04
CA LEU A 68 -6.62 -1.17 -0.09
C LEU A 68 -6.77 -1.76 1.33
N HIS A 69 -5.93 -1.34 2.27
CA HIS A 69 -6.01 -1.77 3.67
C HIS A 69 -7.35 -1.39 4.30
N GLY A 70 -7.83 -0.15 4.10
CA GLY A 70 -9.13 0.29 4.59
C GLY A 70 -10.30 -0.52 4.02
N GLY A 71 -10.24 -0.88 2.74
CA GLY A 71 -11.23 -1.74 2.10
C GLY A 71 -11.23 -3.16 2.67
N LEU A 72 -10.06 -3.76 2.88
CA LEU A 72 -9.93 -5.09 3.52
C LEU A 72 -10.52 -5.08 4.92
N PHE A 73 -10.22 -4.03 5.70
CA PHE A 73 -10.78 -3.87 7.04
C PHE A 73 -12.32 -3.72 7.04
N LEU A 74 -12.89 -3.03 6.06
CA LEU A 74 -14.35 -2.95 5.88
C LEU A 74 -14.94 -4.33 5.57
N TYR A 75 -14.37 -5.06 4.63
CA TYR A 75 -14.85 -6.39 4.27
C TYR A 75 -14.73 -7.38 5.43
N GLN A 76 -13.68 -7.29 6.24
CA GLN A 76 -13.56 -8.07 7.46
C GLN A 76 -14.77 -7.84 8.41
N GLY A 77 -15.16 -6.59 8.63
CA GLY A 77 -16.34 -6.26 9.45
C GLY A 77 -17.65 -6.79 8.85
N LEU A 78 -17.81 -6.72 7.52
CA LEU A 78 -18.97 -7.26 6.82
C LEU A 78 -19.05 -8.78 6.90
N LEU A 79 -17.92 -9.48 6.74
CA LEU A 79 -17.83 -10.94 6.89
C LEU A 79 -18.13 -11.36 8.34
N GLN A 80 -17.63 -10.61 9.32
CA GLN A 80 -17.94 -10.83 10.74
C GLN A 80 -19.45 -10.69 11.02
N ALA A 81 -20.10 -9.68 10.44
CA ALA A 81 -21.54 -9.46 10.59
C ALA A 81 -22.38 -10.58 9.98
N LEU A 82 -21.82 -11.30 8.99
CA LEU A 82 -22.42 -12.47 8.36
C LEU A 82 -22.24 -13.77 9.16
N ALA A 83 -21.60 -13.72 10.34
CA ALA A 83 -21.51 -14.87 11.23
C ALA A 83 -22.89 -15.52 11.42
N GLY A 84 -22.94 -16.85 11.25
CA GLY A 84 -24.17 -17.62 11.38
C GLY A 84 -25.13 -17.55 10.19
N ILE A 85 -24.68 -17.26 8.95
CA ILE A 85 -25.51 -17.46 7.73
C ILE A 85 -26.14 -18.86 7.71
N SER A 86 -25.30 -19.89 7.81
CA SER A 86 -25.71 -21.29 8.00
C SER A 86 -24.51 -22.12 8.45
N PRO A 87 -24.73 -23.23 9.17
CA PRO A 87 -23.65 -24.09 9.66
C PRO A 87 -22.85 -24.72 8.51
N GLU A 88 -23.45 -24.95 7.34
CA GLU A 88 -22.78 -25.52 6.17
C GLU A 88 -21.77 -24.55 5.55
N LEU A 89 -22.04 -23.24 5.62
CA LEU A 89 -21.18 -22.19 5.05
C LEU A 89 -20.17 -21.61 6.05
N ALA A 90 -20.30 -21.93 7.34
CA ALA A 90 -19.44 -21.40 8.38
C ALA A 90 -17.93 -21.67 8.13
N PRO A 91 -17.49 -22.89 7.77
CA PRO A 91 -16.07 -23.14 7.51
C PRO A 91 -15.52 -22.33 6.34
N THR A 92 -16.31 -22.14 5.28
CA THR A 92 -15.92 -21.32 4.13
C THR A 92 -15.80 -19.85 4.50
N LEU A 93 -16.73 -19.34 5.32
CA LEU A 93 -16.69 -17.98 5.80
C LEU A 93 -15.50 -17.73 6.75
N ASP A 94 -15.14 -18.72 7.57
CA ASP A 94 -13.99 -18.64 8.47
C ASP A 94 -12.67 -18.60 7.69
N ILE A 95 -12.51 -19.46 6.68
CA ILE A 95 -11.34 -19.45 5.78
C ILE A 95 -11.24 -18.09 5.06
N LEU A 96 -12.35 -17.60 4.51
CA LEU A 96 -12.35 -16.32 3.80
C LEU A 96 -11.97 -15.14 4.71
N GLN A 97 -12.43 -15.13 5.96
CA GLN A 97 -12.02 -14.12 6.94
C GLN A 97 -10.53 -14.20 7.27
N LEU A 98 -9.99 -15.41 7.41
CA LEU A 98 -8.56 -15.61 7.65
C LEU A 98 -7.74 -15.08 6.48
N ASP A 99 -8.08 -15.47 5.25
CA ASP A 99 -7.38 -15.05 4.03
C ASP A 99 -7.41 -13.52 3.85
N VAL A 100 -8.54 -12.88 4.13
CA VAL A 100 -8.69 -11.41 4.08
C VAL A 100 -7.83 -10.73 5.16
N THR A 101 -7.77 -11.32 6.36
CA THR A 101 -6.95 -10.82 7.48
C THR A 101 -5.46 -10.93 7.19
N ASP A 102 -5.02 -12.08 6.67
CA ASP A 102 -3.62 -12.31 6.31
C ASP A 102 -3.18 -11.36 5.19
N PHE A 103 -4.04 -11.18 4.17
CA PHE A 103 -3.77 -10.20 3.12
C PHE A 103 -3.72 -8.77 3.65
N GLY A 104 -4.64 -8.38 4.54
CA GLY A 104 -4.61 -7.07 5.20
C GLY A 104 -3.31 -6.84 5.98
N THR A 105 -2.82 -7.87 6.67
CA THR A 105 -1.55 -7.82 7.42
C THR A 105 -0.36 -7.61 6.48
N ASN A 106 -0.31 -8.31 5.34
CA ASN A 106 0.76 -8.12 4.36
C ASN A 106 0.79 -6.69 3.80
N ILE A 107 -0.37 -6.10 3.51
CA ILE A 107 -0.46 -4.71 3.05
C ILE A 107 -0.01 -3.74 4.15
N TRP A 108 -0.41 -3.98 5.40
CA TRP A 108 0.01 -3.15 6.52
C TRP A 108 1.53 -3.15 6.71
N LEU A 109 2.16 -4.32 6.70
CA LEU A 109 3.62 -4.46 6.81
C LEU A 109 4.34 -3.71 5.69
N GLN A 110 3.84 -3.80 4.45
CA GLN A 110 4.40 -3.04 3.33
C GLN A 110 4.27 -1.52 3.52
N MET A 111 3.18 -1.05 4.13
CA MET A 111 2.99 0.36 4.44
C MET A 111 3.93 0.83 5.56
N GLU A 112 4.22 -0.03 6.54
CA GLU A 112 5.21 0.22 7.59
C GLU A 112 6.63 0.33 7.02
N ASP A 113 7.02 -0.58 6.12
CA ASP A 113 8.32 -0.55 5.42
C ASP A 113 8.51 0.73 4.58
N LEU A 114 7.42 1.26 4.02
CA LEU A 114 7.43 2.54 3.28
C LEU A 114 7.39 3.77 4.21
N GLY A 115 7.29 3.57 5.53
CA GLY A 115 7.19 4.63 6.54
C GLY A 115 5.85 5.35 6.54
N VAL A 116 4.79 4.73 6.00
CA VAL A 116 3.48 5.38 5.78
C VAL A 116 2.36 4.69 6.54
N VAL A 117 2.62 4.45 7.82
CA VAL A 117 1.58 4.04 8.77
C VAL A 117 0.49 5.12 8.77
N PRO A 118 -0.77 4.78 8.43
CA PRO A 118 -1.86 5.73 8.42
C PRO A 118 -2.00 6.37 9.80
N ALA A 119 -1.98 7.71 9.86
CA ALA A 119 -2.19 8.44 11.10
C ALA A 119 -3.57 8.13 11.75
N VAL A 120 -4.50 7.61 10.96
CA VAL A 120 -5.83 7.20 11.38
C VAL A 120 -6.05 5.75 10.95
N GLN A 121 -6.21 4.84 11.92
CA GLN A 121 -6.68 3.50 11.63
C GLN A 121 -8.08 3.58 11.01
N PRO A 122 -8.39 2.74 10.00
CA PRO A 122 -9.74 2.66 9.48
C PRO A 122 -10.70 2.41 10.65
N THR A 123 -11.68 3.28 10.85
CA THR A 123 -12.69 3.09 11.88
C THR A 123 -13.85 2.32 11.25
N GLN A 124 -14.24 1.18 11.85
CA GLN A 124 -15.45 0.50 11.40
C GLN A 124 -16.63 1.39 11.75
N GLY A 125 -17.31 1.88 10.71
CA GLY A 125 -18.64 2.46 10.89
C GLY A 125 -19.61 1.43 11.49
N PRO A 126 -20.85 1.82 11.82
CA PRO A 126 -21.85 0.88 12.31
C PRO A 126 -22.03 -0.27 11.31
N MET A 127 -21.70 -1.49 11.75
CA MET A 127 -21.83 -2.68 10.92
C MET A 127 -23.31 -3.05 10.73
N PRO A 128 -23.69 -3.58 9.55
CA PRO A 128 -25.06 -3.99 9.31
C PRO A 128 -25.44 -5.12 10.26
N THR A 129 -26.61 -4.99 10.88
CA THR A 129 -27.21 -6.08 11.67
C THR A 129 -28.17 -6.86 10.78
N PHE A 130 -27.84 -8.11 10.47
CA PHE A 130 -28.72 -8.98 9.69
C PHE A 130 -29.69 -9.72 10.62
N THR A 131 -30.93 -9.23 10.71
CA THR A 131 -31.93 -9.70 11.67
C THR A 131 -32.68 -10.96 11.22
N SER A 132 -32.50 -11.41 9.97
CA SER A 132 -33.12 -12.63 9.45
C SER A 132 -32.15 -13.51 8.68
N ALA A 133 -32.48 -14.80 8.56
CA ALA A 133 -31.72 -15.74 7.74
C ALA A 133 -31.69 -15.33 6.25
N PHE A 134 -32.79 -14.76 5.74
CA PHE A 134 -32.82 -14.21 4.38
C PHE A 134 -31.83 -13.06 4.22
N GLN A 135 -31.82 -12.08 5.14
CA GLN A 135 -30.87 -10.97 5.12
C GLN A 135 -29.43 -11.43 5.21
N ARG A 136 -29.12 -12.43 6.06
CA ARG A 136 -27.78 -13.03 6.13
C ARG A 136 -27.38 -13.65 4.79
N ARG A 137 -28.27 -14.44 4.16
CA ARG A 137 -27.98 -15.07 2.86
C ARG A 137 -27.83 -14.05 1.73
N ALA A 138 -28.77 -13.12 1.59
CA ALA A 138 -28.72 -12.07 0.58
C ALA A 138 -27.53 -11.13 0.79
N GLY A 139 -27.26 -10.75 2.04
CA GLY A 139 -26.08 -9.99 2.45
C GLY A 139 -24.80 -10.73 2.12
N GLY A 140 -24.73 -12.04 2.39
CA GLY A 140 -23.58 -12.88 2.04
C GLY A 140 -23.27 -12.88 0.55
N VAL A 141 -24.29 -13.04 -0.31
CA VAL A 141 -24.13 -12.98 -1.76
C VAL A 141 -23.62 -11.62 -2.21
N LEU A 142 -24.17 -10.53 -1.67
CA LEU A 142 -23.76 -9.16 -2.00
C LEU A 142 -22.33 -8.87 -1.55
N VAL A 143 -21.98 -9.20 -0.30
CA VAL A 143 -20.64 -8.99 0.27
C VAL A 143 -19.62 -9.79 -0.53
N ALA A 144 -19.87 -11.07 -0.81
CA ALA A 144 -18.95 -11.90 -1.60
C ALA A 144 -18.75 -11.35 -3.02
N SER A 145 -19.84 -10.92 -3.70
CA SER A 145 -19.75 -10.34 -5.05
C SER A 145 -18.93 -9.04 -5.07
N LYS A 146 -19.13 -8.16 -4.08
CA LYS A 146 -18.40 -6.90 -3.99
C LYS A 146 -16.94 -7.10 -3.58
N LEU A 147 -16.69 -8.03 -2.65
CA LEU A 147 -15.34 -8.43 -2.27
C LEU A 147 -14.56 -8.96 -3.47
N GLN A 148 -15.17 -9.83 -4.29
CA GLN A 148 -14.54 -10.34 -5.51
C GLN A 148 -14.13 -9.21 -6.46
N SER A 149 -15.03 -8.28 -6.79
CA SER A 149 -14.70 -7.12 -7.64
C SER A 149 -13.61 -6.23 -7.04
N PHE A 150 -13.62 -6.07 -5.72
CA PHE A 150 -12.59 -5.34 -4.99
C PHE A 150 -11.23 -6.03 -5.10
N LEU A 151 -11.16 -7.35 -4.91
CA LEU A 151 -9.94 -8.14 -5.02
C LEU A 151 -9.38 -8.15 -6.45
N GLU A 152 -10.25 -8.13 -7.47
CA GLU A 152 -9.81 -7.98 -8.87
C GLU A 152 -9.13 -6.62 -9.12
N LEU A 153 -9.67 -5.55 -8.54
CA LEU A 153 -9.04 -4.23 -8.63
C LEU A 153 -7.73 -4.20 -7.84
N ALA A 154 -7.73 -4.75 -6.63
CA ALA A 154 -6.54 -4.87 -5.79
C ALA A 154 -5.42 -5.61 -6.53
N TYR A 155 -5.74 -6.72 -7.18
CA TYR A 155 -4.79 -7.48 -7.99
C TYR A 155 -4.17 -6.64 -9.12
N ARG A 156 -5.00 -5.89 -9.86
CA ARG A 156 -4.52 -5.01 -10.95
C ARG A 156 -3.62 -3.90 -10.44
N VAL A 157 -4.01 -3.27 -9.34
CA VAL A 157 -3.24 -2.23 -8.67
C VAL A 157 -1.89 -2.79 -8.23
N LEU A 158 -1.86 -3.90 -7.51
CA LEU A 158 -0.61 -4.50 -7.02
C LEU A 158 0.31 -4.89 -8.18
N ARG A 159 -0.24 -5.39 -9.30
CA ARG A 159 0.56 -5.61 -10.52
C ARG A 159 1.15 -4.32 -11.06
N TYR A 160 0.36 -3.25 -11.16
CA TYR A 160 0.85 -1.96 -11.65
C TYR A 160 1.97 -1.40 -10.75
N LEU A 161 1.86 -1.60 -9.43
CA LEU A 161 2.89 -1.17 -8.48
C LEU A 161 4.16 -2.04 -8.51
N ALA A 162 4.05 -3.28 -8.99
CA ALA A 162 5.18 -4.20 -9.14
C ALA A 162 5.88 -4.10 -10.50
N GLU A 163 5.34 -3.35 -11.46
CA GLU A 163 5.99 -3.12 -12.75
C GLU A 163 7.21 -2.17 -12.57
N PRO A 164 8.40 -2.54 -13.08
CA PRO A 164 9.65 -1.79 -12.87
C PRO A 164 9.75 -0.50 -13.69
#